data_AF-A0A3P7YSS4-F1
#
_entry.id   AF-A0A3P7YSS4-F1
#
_cell.length_a   1.000
_cell.length_b   1.000
_cell.length_c   1.000
_cell.angle_alpha   90.00
_cell.angle_beta   90.00
_cell.angle_gamma   90.00
#
_symmetry.space_group_name_H-M   'P 1'
#
loop_
_entity.id
_entity.type
_entity.pdbx_description
1 polymer ?
#
loop_
_entity_poly.entity_id
_entity_poly.type
_entity_poly.pdbx_seq_one_letter_code
_entity_poly.pdbx_strand_id
1 'polypeptide(L)' 'MVRRGRYVEFNLIYDRGTKFGLATPEARIESILMSLPRYAQWNYCYDNSQDPRNQSLIEVLKNPKEWV' A
#
# COMPACT_ATOMS: atom_id res chain seq x y z
N MET A 1 -5.97 -1.22 -10.00
CA MET A 1 -6.40 -0.48 -8.79
C MET A 1 -6.05 -1.18 -7.48
N VAL A 2 -6.20 -2.51 -7.37
CA VAL A 2 -5.94 -3.29 -6.14
C VAL A 2 -4.56 -3.04 -5.50
N ARG A 3 -3.50 -2.86 -6.30
CA ARG A 3 -2.14 -2.54 -5.78
C ARG A 3 -2.11 -1.26 -4.94
N ARG A 4 -2.87 -0.24 -5.32
CA ARG A 4 -2.98 1.01 -4.56
C ARG A 4 -3.72 0.79 -3.23
N GLY A 5 -4.67 -0.14 -3.18
CA GLY A 5 -5.31 -0.57 -1.92
C GLY A 5 -4.29 -1.15 -0.94
N ARG A 6 -3.37 -2.00 -1.41
CA ARG A 6 -2.27 -2.55 -0.58
C ARG A 6 -1.31 -1.47 -0.07
N TYR A 7 -1.04 -0.44 -0.88
CA TYR A 7 -0.22 0.69 -0.44
C TYR A 7 -0.91 1.50 0.66
N VAL A 8 -2.23 1.72 0.55
CA VAL A 8 -3.02 2.37 1.61
C VAL A 8 -3.01 1.53 2.88
N GLU A 9 -3.21 0.21 2.78
CA GLU A 9 -3.11 -0.72 3.94
C GLU A 9 -1.77 -0.58 4.66
N PHE A 10 -0.66 -0.54 3.91
CA PHE A 10 0.66 -0.38 4.50
C PHE A 10 0.81 0.94 5.27
N ASN A 11 0.45 2.06 4.64
CA ASN A 11 0.57 3.38 5.27
C ASN A 11 -0.29 3.52 6.53
N LEU A 12 -1.52 3.00 6.51
CA LEU A 12 -2.44 3.16 7.64
C LEU A 12 -2.17 2.18 8.79
N ILE A 13 -1.63 0.98 8.51
CA ILE A 13 -1.48 -0.08 9.52
C ILE A 13 -0.04 -0.18 10.02
N TYR A 14 0.94 -0.14 9.12
CA TYR A 14 2.33 -0.51 9.43
C TYR A 14 3.30 0.68 9.41
N ASP A 15 3.02 1.74 8.66
CA ASP A 15 3.93 2.88 8.58
C ASP A 15 3.98 3.65 9.92
N ARG A 16 5.17 3.66 10.52
CA ARG A 16 5.41 4.33 11.79
C ARG A 16 5.28 5.84 11.69
N GLY A 17 5.67 6.42 10.55
CA GLY A 17 5.60 7.87 10.33
C GLY A 17 4.16 8.37 10.29
N THR A 18 3.32 7.69 9.50
CA THR A 18 1.87 7.96 9.44
C THR A 18 1.22 7.78 10.80
N LYS A 19 1.49 6.67 11.50
CA LYS A 19 0.92 6.42 12.83
C LYS A 19 1.32 7.48 13.86
N PHE A 20 2.59 7.87 13.87
CA PHE A 20 3.10 8.93 14.75
C PHE A 20 2.45 10.29 14.43
N GLY A 21 2.39 10.67 13.15
CA GLY A 21 1.79 11.92 12.72
C GLY A 21 0.31 12.01 13.11
N LEU A 22 -0.45 10.92 12.93
CA LEU A 22 -1.86 10.86 13.32
C LEU A 22 -2.08 10.89 14.84
N ALA A 23 -1.11 10.45 15.63
CA ALA A 23 -1.18 10.46 17.10
C ALA A 23 -0.66 11.77 17.72
N THR A 24 0.02 12.61 16.93
CA THR A 24 0.61 13.86 17.41
C THR A 24 -0.45 14.97 17.48
N PRO A 25 -0.64 15.65 18.62
CA PRO A 25 -1.55 16.78 18.71
C PRO A 25 -1.19 17.88 17.70
N GLU A 26 -2.20 18.56 17.14
CA GLU A 26 -2.03 19.67 16.20
C GLU A 26 -1.31 19.33 14.88
N ALA A 27 -1.08 18.04 14.59
CA ALA A 27 -0.46 17.64 13.34
C ALA A 27 -1.37 17.93 12.12
N ARG A 28 -0.76 18.39 11.02
CA ARG A 28 -1.47 18.69 9.78
C ARG A 28 -1.80 17.42 9.01
N ILE A 29 -3.05 16.97 9.14
CA ILE A 29 -3.55 15.72 8.56
C ILE A 29 -3.38 15.66 7.04
N GLU A 30 -3.61 16.76 6.33
CA GLU A 30 -3.48 16.79 4.87
C GLU A 30 -2.04 16.54 4.41
N SER A 31 -1.05 16.97 5.21
CA SER A 31 0.36 16.69 4.93
C SER A 31 0.68 15.22 5.16
N ILE A 32 0.11 14.61 6.21
CA ILE A 32 0.33 13.18 6.54
C ILE A 32 -0.30 12.27 5.48
N LEU A 33 -1.53 12.58 5.07
CA LEU A 33 -2.29 11.76 4.11
C LEU A 33 -1.94 12.06 2.64
N MET A 34 -1.01 12.98 2.37
CA MET A 34 -0.60 13.34 1.01
C MET A 34 -0.04 12.15 0.23
N SER A 35 0.55 11.15 0.92
CA SER A 35 1.04 9.91 0.31
C SER A 35 -0.08 9.02 -0.22
N LEU A 36 -1.33 9.20 0.22
CA LEU A 36 -2.44 8.35 -0.19
C LEU A 36 -2.83 8.61 -1.65
N PRO A 37 -3.07 7.55 -2.45
CA PRO A 37 -3.49 7.70 -3.82
C PRO A 37 -4.92 8.26 -3.90
N ARG A 38 -5.19 9.07 -4.92
CA ARG A 38 -6.54 9.59 -5.22
C ARG A 38 -7.62 8.50 -5.36
N TYR A 39 -7.24 7.33 -5.86
CA TYR A 39 -8.15 6.19 -6.04
C TYR A 39 -7.47 4.89 -5.59
N ALA A 40 -8.19 4.08 -4.83
CA ALA A 40 -7.81 2.74 -4.38
C ALA A 40 -9.03 1.81 -4.46
N GLN A 41 -8.81 0.50 -4.51
CA GLN A 41 -9.88 -0.50 -4.60
C GLN A 41 -9.53 -1.72 -3.78
N TRP A 42 -10.53 -2.28 -3.10
CA TRP A 42 -10.47 -3.55 -2.40
C TRP A 42 -11.51 -4.48 -2.99
N ASN A 43 -11.03 -5.62 -3.49
CA ASN A 43 -11.88 -6.67 -4.01
C ASN A 43 -11.72 -7.88 -3.10
N TYR A 44 -12.84 -8.34 -2.53
CA TYR A 44 -12.86 -9.58 -1.78
C TYR A 44 -12.42 -10.75 -2.68
N CYS A 45 -11.58 -11.64 -2.15
CA CYS A 45 -11.02 -12.78 -2.88
C CYS A 45 -10.53 -12.42 -4.29
N TYR A 46 -9.81 -11.29 -4.41
CA TYR A 46 -9.30 -10.84 -5.70
C TYR A 46 -8.42 -11.90 -6.37
N ASP A 47 -8.92 -12.46 -7.46
CA ASP A 47 -8.18 -13.42 -8.28
C ASP A 47 -7.25 -12.68 -9.25
N ASN A 48 -5.98 -13.10 -9.26
CA ASN A 48 -4.92 -12.60 -10.13
C ASN A 48 -4.45 -13.65 -11.15
N SER A 49 -5.12 -14.81 -11.22
CA SER A 49 -4.79 -15.92 -12.10
C SER A 49 -4.72 -15.54 -13.59
N GLN A 50 -5.49 -14.52 -13.98
CA GLN A 50 -5.61 -14.05 -15.36
C GLN A 50 -4.56 -13.01 -15.76
N ASP A 51 -3.74 -12.48 -14.84
CA ASP A 51 -2.71 -11.48 -15.14
C ASP A 51 -1.30 -11.99 -14.77
N PRO A 52 -0.56 -12.56 -15.75
CA PRO A 52 0.78 -13.08 -15.53
C PRO A 52 1.75 -12.04 -14.96
N ARG A 53 1.62 -10.77 -15.35
CA ARG A 53 2.49 -9.69 -14.84
C ARG A 53 2.22 -9.41 -13.37
N ASN A 54 0.96 -9.55 -12.94
CA ASN A 54 0.60 -9.38 -11.55
C ASN A 54 1.07 -10.55 -10.68
N GLN A 55 1.09 -11.77 -11.24
CA GLN A 55 1.66 -12.94 -10.56
C GLN A 55 3.17 -12.78 -10.34
N SER A 56 3.93 -12.44 -11.39
CA SER A 56 5.37 -12.20 -11.24
C SER A 56 5.68 -11.09 -10.23
N LEU A 57 4.86 -10.04 -10.19
CA LEU A 57 5.00 -9.01 -9.15
C LEU A 57 4.79 -9.59 -7.74
N ILE A 58 3.73 -10.38 -7.55
CA ILE A 58 3.41 -10.95 -6.24
C ILE A 58 4.49 -11.93 -5.80
N GLU A 59 5.06 -12.69 -6.71
CA GLU A 59 6.19 -13.57 -6.43
C GLU A 59 7.39 -12.78 -5.89
N VAL A 60 7.76 -11.68 -6.56
CA VAL A 60 8.86 -10.79 -6.10
C VAL A 60 8.54 -10.11 -4.77
N LEU A 61 7.28 -9.74 -4.53
CA LEU A 61 6.85 -9.15 -3.25
C LEU A 61 6.88 -10.15 -2.09
N LYS A 62 6.61 -11.43 -2.37
CA LYS A 62 6.68 -12.51 -1.37
C LYS A 62 8.11 -12.98 -1.13
N ASN A 63 8.91 -13.03 -2.19
CA ASN A 63 10.30 -13.46 -2.19
C ASN A 63 11.16 -12.34 -2.77
N PRO A 64 11.56 -11.35 -1.94
CA PRO A 64 12.41 -10.27 -2.38
C PRO A 64 13.68 -10.80 -3.05
N LYS A 65 13.98 -10.28 -4.24
CA LYS A 65 15.18 -10.64 -5.00
C LYS A 65 16.19 -9.51 -5.01
N GLU A 66 17.44 -9.87 -5.25
CA GLU A 66 18.53 -8.93 -5.50
C GLU A 66 18.43 -8.37 -6.93
N TRP A 67 18.82 -7.10 -7.10
CA TRP A 67 18.63 -6.34 -8.35
C TRP A 67 19.94 -5.81 -8.94
N VAL A 68 21.07 -5.97 -8.24
CA VAL A 68 22.39 -5.43 -8.61
C VAL A 68 23.32 -6.58 -8.96
#